data_AF-A0AAV4R5S1-F1
#
_entry.id   AF-A0AAV4R5S1-F1
#
_cell.length_a   1.000
_cell.length_b   1.000
_cell.length_c   1.000
_cell.angle_alpha   90.00
_cell.angle_beta   90.00
_cell.angle_gamma   90.00
#
_symmetry.space_group_name_H-M   'P 1'
#
loop_
_entity.id
_entity.type
_entity.pdbx_description
1 polymer ?
#
loop_
_entity_poly.entity_id
_entity_poly.type
_entity_poly.pdbx_seq_one_letter_code
_entity_poly.pdbx_strand_id
1 'polypeptide(L)'
;ISIEMTIPMVYHVSPVEEKAKDYSVSFFLPAKLENPPNPLDTELALSETGPREIYVRTFGGMAKDADWKREFDALKAKLENPDDVDLSEYHRAAYDPPFKPFNRRNEVWVVKKTSSVVEEPQSPTD
;
A
#
# COMPACT_ATOMS: atom_id res chain seq x y z
N ILE A 1 21.53 -15.74 1.90
CA ILE A 1 20.34 -15.92 2.77
C ILE A 1 19.14 -16.18 1.87
N SER A 2 18.23 -17.07 2.26
CA SER A 2 16.94 -17.25 1.58
C SER A 2 15.86 -16.59 2.42
N ILE A 3 14.99 -15.79 1.80
CA ILE A 3 13.90 -15.09 2.47
C ILE A 3 12.59 -15.71 2.00
N GLU A 4 11.72 -16.08 2.93
CA GLU A 4 10.40 -16.60 2.61
C GLU A 4 9.52 -15.51 2.01
N MET A 5 8.81 -15.84 0.92
CA MET A 5 7.86 -14.92 0.31
C MET A 5 6.67 -14.68 1.25
N THR A 6 6.25 -13.42 1.36
CA THR A 6 5.09 -13.02 2.15
C THR A 6 3.95 -12.57 1.25
N ILE A 7 2.78 -12.42 1.86
CA ILE A 7 1.60 -11.81 1.24
C ILE A 7 1.07 -10.71 2.16
N PRO A 8 0.42 -9.67 1.62
CA PRO A 8 0.19 -9.44 0.18
C PRO A 8 1.41 -8.88 -0.54
N MET A 9 1.42 -9.01 -1.87
CA MET A 9 2.25 -8.16 -2.73
C MET A 9 1.50 -6.84 -2.96
N VAL A 10 2.16 -5.72 -2.71
CA VAL A 10 1.55 -4.38 -2.73
C VAL A 10 2.12 -3.57 -3.87
N TYR A 11 1.25 -3.02 -4.72
CA TYR A 11 1.62 -2.08 -5.76
C TYR A 11 1.17 -0.68 -5.34
N HIS A 12 2.04 0.30 -5.49
CA HIS A 12 1.70 1.72 -5.31
C HIS A 12 1.38 2.34 -6.65
N VAL A 13 0.23 3.00 -6.75
CA VAL A 13 -0.28 3.58 -7.99
C VAL A 13 -0.43 5.09 -7.83
N SER A 14 0.34 5.84 -8.61
CA SER A 14 0.33 7.31 -8.59
C SER A 14 0.86 7.89 -9.92
N PRO A 15 0.27 8.96 -10.47
CA PRO A 15 -1.02 9.55 -10.08
C PRO A 15 -2.20 8.69 -10.59
N VAL A 16 -3.37 8.82 -9.94
CA VAL A 16 -4.57 8.05 -10.31
C VAL A 16 -5.21 8.45 -11.64
N GLU A 17 -5.18 9.74 -12.01
CA GLU A 17 -5.94 10.26 -13.15
C GLU A 17 -5.23 10.17 -14.50
N GLU A 18 -3.90 10.06 -14.50
CA GLU A 18 -3.16 9.81 -15.74
C GLU A 18 -3.28 8.32 -16.12
N LYS A 19 -2.60 7.87 -17.18
CA LYS A 19 -2.43 6.43 -17.43
C LYS A 19 -1.66 5.82 -16.25
N ALA A 20 -2.39 5.53 -15.17
CA ALA A 20 -1.84 5.21 -13.87
C ALA A 20 -0.88 4.04 -14.02
N LYS A 21 0.38 4.27 -13.68
CA LYS A 21 1.41 3.24 -13.70
C LYS A 21 1.60 2.76 -12.27
N ASP A 22 1.85 1.46 -12.13
CA ASP A 22 2.39 0.94 -10.88
C ASP A 22 3.78 1.58 -10.71
N TYR A 23 3.90 2.49 -9.74
CA TYR A 23 5.12 3.26 -9.47
C TYR A 23 6.15 2.42 -8.73
N SER A 24 5.69 1.59 -7.80
CA SER A 24 6.53 0.65 -7.07
C SER A 24 5.79 -0.64 -6.73
N VAL A 25 6.56 -1.70 -6.53
CA VAL A 25 6.09 -2.99 -6.02
C VAL A 25 6.83 -3.27 -4.72
N SER A 26 6.09 -3.60 -3.67
CA SER A 26 6.59 -3.86 -2.34
C SER A 26 6.16 -5.25 -1.86
N PHE A 27 7.08 -5.92 -1.17
CA PHE A 27 6.85 -7.17 -0.47
C PHE A 27 7.15 -6.95 1.01
N PHE A 28 6.34 -7.54 1.89
CA PHE A 28 6.64 -7.49 3.31
C PHE A 28 7.79 -8.43 3.63
N LEU A 29 8.67 -8.01 4.53
CA LEU A 29 9.68 -8.91 5.07
C LEU A 29 9.06 -9.75 6.20
N PRO A 30 9.42 -11.03 6.33
CA PRO A 30 8.95 -11.85 7.44
C PRO A 30 9.30 -11.20 8.79
N ALA A 31 8.34 -11.14 9.72
CA ALA A 31 8.54 -10.49 11.02
C ALA A 31 9.68 -11.09 11.87
N LYS A 32 10.11 -12.32 11.57
CA LYS A 32 11.26 -12.98 12.22
C LYS A 32 12.62 -12.46 11.74
N LEU A 33 12.65 -11.67 10.68
CA LEU A 33 13.87 -11.12 10.10
C LEU A 33 14.21 -9.79 10.79
N GLU A 34 14.96 -9.87 11.89
CA GLU A 34 15.34 -8.68 12.68
C GLU A 34 16.28 -7.73 11.93
N ASN A 35 17.20 -8.28 11.13
CA ASN A 35 18.20 -7.52 10.37
C ASN A 35 18.11 -7.90 8.90
N PRO A 36 17.28 -7.21 8.09
CA PRO A 36 17.16 -7.51 6.68
C PRO A 36 18.47 -7.20 5.94
N PRO A 37 18.90 -8.08 5.02
CA PRO A 37 20.10 -7.84 4.25
C PRO A 37 19.90 -6.66 3.30
N ASN A 38 20.97 -5.91 3.05
CA ASN A 38 20.95 -4.90 1.99
C ASN A 38 20.77 -5.58 0.62
N PRO A 39 19.84 -5.10 -0.23
CA PRO A 39 19.72 -5.57 -1.60
C PRO A 39 21.03 -5.37 -2.36
N LEU A 40 21.37 -6.33 -3.23
CA LEU A 40 22.50 -6.20 -4.16
C LEU A 40 22.12 -5.43 -5.43
N ASP A 41 20.84 -5.47 -5.79
CA ASP A 41 20.29 -4.71 -6.89
C ASP A 41 20.05 -3.26 -6.44
N THR A 42 20.57 -2.31 -7.20
CA THR A 42 20.48 -0.87 -6.88
C THR A 42 19.08 -0.30 -7.08
N GLU A 43 18.22 -0.99 -7.83
CA GLU A 43 16.81 -0.61 -8.03
C GLU A 43 15.92 -1.05 -6.86
N LEU A 44 16.47 -1.82 -5.91
CA LEU A 44 15.76 -2.28 -4.73
C LEU A 44 16.21 -1.52 -3.48
N ALA A 45 15.24 -1.15 -2.65
CA ALA A 45 15.48 -0.49 -1.38
C ALA A 45 14.69 -1.17 -0.26
N LEU A 46 15.27 -1.16 0.94
CA LEU A 46 14.51 -1.44 2.16
C LEU A 46 13.68 -0.20 2.50
N SER A 47 12.40 -0.41 2.77
CA SER A 47 11.50 0.66 3.22
C SER A 47 10.91 0.30 4.57
N GLU A 48 10.86 1.28 5.47
CA GLU A 48 10.16 1.16 6.74
C GLU A 48 8.85 1.92 6.64
N THR A 49 7.74 1.22 6.87
CA THR A 49 6.42 1.83 6.89
C THR A 49 5.99 1.99 8.33
N GLY A 50 5.93 3.23 8.81
CA GLY A 50 5.42 3.53 10.15
C GLY A 50 3.93 3.20 10.30
N PRO A 51 3.39 3.30 11.53
CA PRO A 51 1.96 3.15 11.78
C PRO A 51 1.16 4.12 10.90
N ARG A 52 0.15 3.59 10.20
CA ARG A 52 -0.74 4.36 9.33
C ARG A 52 -2.16 3.83 9.40
N GLU A 53 -3.12 4.73 9.36
CA GLU A 53 -4.53 4.38 9.17
C GLU A 53 -4.82 4.25 7.67
N ILE A 54 -5.39 3.12 7.27
CA ILE A 54 -5.75 2.84 5.88
C ILE A 54 -7.23 2.45 5.79
N TYR A 55 -7.89 2.92 4.74
CA TYR A 55 -9.22 2.45 4.37
C TYR A 55 -9.07 1.36 3.30
N VAL A 56 -9.79 0.25 3.48
CA VAL A 56 -9.62 -0.96 2.67
C VAL A 56 -10.94 -1.34 2.02
N ARG A 57 -10.87 -1.72 0.74
CA ARG A 57 -11.94 -2.41 0.04
C ARG A 57 -11.46 -3.75 -0.50
N THR A 58 -12.05 -4.83 0.00
CA THR A 58 -11.80 -6.19 -0.48
C THR A 58 -12.73 -6.57 -1.62
N PHE A 59 -12.20 -7.26 -2.62
CA PHE A 59 -12.94 -7.81 -3.75
C PHE A 59 -12.26 -9.07 -4.30
N GLY A 60 -12.91 -9.76 -5.23
CA GLY A 60 -12.39 -11.01 -5.81
C GLY A 60 -12.25 -11.00 -7.32
N GLY A 61 -11.77 -12.13 -7.85
CA GLY A 61 -11.59 -12.34 -9.29
C GLY A 61 -10.19 -12.04 -9.81
N MET A 62 -9.99 -12.22 -11.11
CA MET A 62 -8.74 -11.86 -11.80
C MET A 62 -8.83 -10.40 -12.23
N ALA A 63 -8.34 -9.52 -11.37
CA ALA A 63 -8.42 -8.08 -11.56
C ALA A 63 -7.47 -7.61 -12.67
N LYS A 64 -8.02 -6.87 -13.64
CA LYS A 64 -7.24 -6.07 -14.60
C LYS A 64 -7.19 -4.62 -14.13
N ASP A 65 -6.39 -3.77 -14.78
CA ASP A 65 -6.25 -2.35 -14.40
C ASP A 65 -7.59 -1.62 -14.25
N ALA A 66 -8.55 -1.89 -15.14
CA ALA A 66 -9.88 -1.30 -15.07
C ALA A 66 -10.67 -1.77 -13.84
N ASP A 67 -10.51 -3.01 -13.40
CA ASP A 67 -11.16 -3.53 -12.19
C ASP A 67 -10.58 -2.85 -10.95
N TRP A 68 -9.25 -2.74 -10.84
CA TRP A 68 -8.59 -2.04 -9.73
C TRP A 68 -9.07 -0.59 -9.62
N LYS A 69 -9.15 0.12 -10.76
CA LYS A 69 -9.65 1.50 -10.78
C LYS A 69 -11.12 1.58 -10.36
N ARG A 70 -11.97 0.66 -10.84
CA ARG A 70 -13.39 0.59 -10.45
C ARG A 70 -13.53 0.38 -8.94
N GLU A 71 -12.75 -0.52 -8.34
CA GLU A 71 -12.83 -0.78 -6.91
C GLU A 71 -12.26 0.39 -6.09
N PHE A 72 -11.22 1.07 -6.58
CA PHE A 72 -10.76 2.34 -5.99
C PHE A 72 -11.87 3.40 -5.99
N ASP A 73 -12.55 3.61 -7.12
CA ASP A 73 -13.64 4.59 -7.22
C ASP A 73 -14.81 4.20 -6.29
N ALA A 74 -15.09 2.90 -6.16
CA ALA A 74 -16.11 2.39 -5.24
C ALA A 74 -15.72 2.54 -3.76
N LEU A 75 -14.43 2.50 -3.42
CA LEU A 75 -13.94 2.83 -2.07
C LEU A 75 -14.07 4.33 -1.82
N LYS A 76 -13.58 5.16 -2.74
CA LYS A 76 -13.66 6.62 -2.68
C LYS A 76 -15.08 7.12 -2.47
N ALA A 77 -16.06 6.56 -3.18
CA ALA A 77 -17.47 6.92 -3.06
C ALA A 77 -18.11 6.57 -1.69
N LYS A 78 -17.45 5.74 -0.87
CA LYS A 78 -17.93 5.32 0.45
C LYS A 78 -17.21 6.00 1.62
N LEU A 79 -16.20 6.82 1.34
CA LEU A 79 -15.50 7.58 2.38
C LEU A 79 -16.44 8.65 2.93
N GLU A 80 -16.61 8.69 4.25
CA GLU A 80 -17.42 9.70 4.93
C GLU A 80 -16.72 11.07 4.90
N ASN A 81 -15.40 11.08 5.10
CA ASN A 81 -14.55 12.29 5.10
C ASN A 81 -13.43 12.16 4.06
N PRO A 82 -13.69 12.41 2.77
CA PRO A 82 -12.69 12.24 1.71
C PRO A 82 -11.51 13.22 1.84
N ASP A 83 -11.70 14.36 2.51
CA ASP A 83 -10.65 15.37 2.71
C ASP A 83 -9.54 14.87 3.65
N ASP A 84 -9.84 13.91 4.52
CA ASP A 84 -8.88 13.26 5.44
C ASP A 84 -8.06 12.16 4.75
N VAL A 85 -8.27 11.91 3.46
CA VAL A 85 -7.64 10.81 2.72
C VAL A 85 -6.85 11.34 1.54
N ASP A 86 -5.67 10.78 1.27
CA ASP A 86 -4.99 11.02 0.01
C ASP A 86 -5.62 10.15 -1.09
N LEU A 87 -6.29 10.82 -2.03
CA LEU A 87 -6.98 10.20 -3.16
C LEU A 87 -6.24 10.43 -4.49
N SER A 88 -5.05 11.04 -4.44
CA SER A 88 -4.18 11.21 -5.60
C SER A 88 -3.42 9.93 -5.96
N GLU A 89 -3.40 8.98 -5.02
CA GLU A 89 -2.76 7.67 -5.10
C GLU A 89 -3.59 6.57 -4.43
N TYR A 90 -3.29 5.31 -4.74
CA TYR A 90 -3.84 4.15 -4.03
C TYR A 90 -2.88 2.97 -4.08
N HIS A 91 -3.16 1.95 -3.28
CA HIS A 91 -2.41 0.70 -3.29
C HIS A 91 -3.28 -0.47 -3.76
N ARG A 92 -2.69 -1.35 -4.57
CA ARG A 92 -3.27 -2.65 -4.94
C ARG A 92 -2.60 -3.73 -4.10
N ALA A 93 -3.34 -4.48 -3.31
CA ALA A 93 -2.82 -5.59 -2.54
C ALA A 93 -3.37 -6.92 -3.08
N ALA A 94 -2.47 -7.72 -3.63
CA ALA A 94 -2.78 -9.03 -4.20
C ALA A 94 -2.28 -10.14 -3.24
N TYR A 95 -3.20 -10.96 -2.77
CA TYR A 95 -2.89 -12.04 -1.81
C TYR A 95 -2.63 -13.38 -2.50
N ASP A 96 -3.19 -13.57 -3.70
CA ASP A 96 -3.17 -14.86 -4.37
C ASP A 96 -2.23 -14.86 -5.59
N PRO A 97 -1.46 -15.95 -5.78
CA PRO A 97 -0.55 -16.10 -6.90
C PRO A 97 -1.29 -16.15 -8.24
N PRO A 98 -0.61 -15.82 -9.36
CA PRO A 98 -1.22 -15.77 -10.69
C PRO A 98 -1.82 -17.11 -11.14
N PHE A 99 -1.34 -18.24 -10.60
CA PHE A 99 -1.79 -19.58 -10.95
C PHE A 99 -3.08 -20.02 -10.24
N LYS A 100 -3.65 -19.22 -9.33
CA LYS A 100 -4.90 -19.56 -8.63
C LYS A 100 -6.11 -18.98 -9.39
N PRO A 101 -6.95 -19.80 -10.04
CA PRO A 101 -8.00 -19.31 -10.93
C PRO A 101 -9.27 -18.81 -10.21
N PHE A 102 -9.59 -19.32 -9.02
CA PHE A 102 -10.85 -19.04 -8.31
C PHE A 102 -10.63 -18.56 -6.87
N ASN A 103 -11.64 -17.87 -6.33
CA ASN A 103 -11.66 -17.37 -4.95
C ASN A 103 -10.39 -16.58 -4.57
N ARG A 104 -10.02 -15.65 -5.45
CA ARG A 104 -8.91 -14.73 -5.22
C ARG A 104 -9.35 -13.59 -4.31
N ARG A 105 -8.47 -13.14 -3.42
CA ARG A 105 -8.62 -11.96 -2.57
C ARG A 105 -7.69 -10.86 -3.09
N ASN A 106 -8.31 -9.74 -3.42
CA ASN A 106 -7.67 -8.50 -3.81
C ASN A 106 -8.17 -7.38 -2.89
N GLU A 107 -7.33 -6.39 -2.65
CA GLU A 107 -7.72 -5.22 -1.87
C GLU A 107 -7.21 -3.93 -2.50
N VAL A 108 -8.03 -2.89 -2.44
CA VAL A 108 -7.61 -1.51 -2.68
C VAL A 108 -7.46 -0.81 -1.33
N TRP A 109 -6.33 -0.12 -1.14
CA TRP A 109 -6.06 0.69 0.05
C TRP A 109 -5.86 2.16 -0.31
N VAL A 110 -6.39 3.05 0.52
CA VAL A 110 -6.09 4.48 0.52
C VAL A 110 -5.63 4.88 1.92
N VAL A 111 -4.66 5.78 2.00
CA VAL A 111 -4.03 6.16 3.26
C VAL A 111 -4.71 7.42 3.81
N LYS A 112 -5.10 7.37 5.08
CA LYS A 112 -5.57 8.56 5.79
C LYS A 112 -4.38 9.52 5.95
N LYS A 113 -4.60 10.80 5.64
CA LYS A 113 -3.60 11.85 5.87
C LYS A 113 -3.29 11.91 7.36
N THR A 114 -2.02 11.78 7.71
CA THR A 114 -1.59 12.05 9.08
C THR A 114 -1.68 13.55 9.31
N SER A 115 -2.54 13.99 10.23
CA SER A 115 -2.46 15.34 10.77
C SER A 115 -1.14 15.42 11.55
N SER A 116 -0.12 16.04 10.98
CA SER A 116 1.14 16.32 11.67
C SER A 116 0.84 17.25 12.85
N VAL A 117 0.65 16.69 14.05
CA VAL A 117 0.85 17.44 15.29
C VAL A 117 2.36 17.64 15.38
N VAL A 118 2.80 18.84 15.06
CA VAL A 118 4.17 19.29 15.31
C VAL A 118 4.31 19.32 16.83
N GLU A 119 5.01 18.34 17.40
CA GLU A 119 5.47 18.41 18.77
C GLU A 119 6.59 19.47 18.79
N GLU A 120 6.23 20.68 19.19
CA GLU A 120 7.16 21.78 19.41
C GLU A 120 8.17 21.34 20.49
N PRO A 121 9.49 21.38 20.25
CA PRO A 121 10.46 21.02 21.27
C PRO A 121 10.32 22.01 22.43
N GLN A 122 9.88 21.48 23.58
CA GLN A 122 9.83 22.22 24.83
C GLN A 122 11.21 22.80 25.12
N SER A 123 11.30 24.13 25.08
CA SER A 123 12.47 24.89 25.49
C SER A 123 12.78 24.60 26.96
N PRO A 124 14.06 24.39 27.34
CA PRO A 124 14.44 24.33 28.74
C PRO A 124 14.08 25.67 29.40
N THR A 125 13.29 25.60 30.48
CA THR A 125 13.14 26.74 31.39
C THR A 125 14.42 26.85 32.22
N ASP A 126 14.92 28.08 32.39
CA ASP A 126 16.16 28.51 33.08
C ASP A 126 16.55 27.72 34.34
#